data_AF-A0A1V4DE80-F1
#
_entry.id   AF-A0A1V4DE80-F1
#
_cell.length_a   1.000
_cell.length_b   1.000
_cell.length_c   1.000
_cell.angle_alpha   90.00
_cell.angle_beta   90.00
_cell.angle_gamma   90.00
#
_symmetry.space_group_name_H-M   'P 1'
#
loop_
_entity.id
_entity.type
_entity.pdbx_description
1 polymer ?
#
loop_
_entity_poly.entity_id
_entity_poly.type
_entity_poly.pdbx_seq_one_letter_code
_entity_poly.pdbx_strand_id
1 'polypeptide(L)'
;MITDTYPSVFFCPMGDNEMITDTVNIKYSNETFEKAKDYFKDNEEKLINKYKVSSVSEVSFWGTTEGMRSVWSEMKTDDLIFFTKNGMGFVYMAKISNKFEREEAELLNKNFWNNNSNHKDLSWGLVFTLKDVRQIKISTNEMSLINGYGKRYIYRGLFKLDEKRLINFWESFPIYYFLNPEKFDKLEDNL
;
A
#
# COMPACT_ATOMS: atom_id res chain seq x y z
N MET A 1 21.35 19.53 4.67
CA MET A 1 21.53 18.40 3.71
C MET A 1 21.73 17.13 4.53
N ILE A 2 20.61 16.49 4.91
CA ILE A 2 20.53 15.18 5.57
C ILE A 2 19.30 14.46 4.99
N THR A 3 19.19 14.39 3.67
CA THR A 3 17.96 13.89 3.00
C THR A 3 18.09 12.48 2.44
N ASP A 4 19.30 11.90 2.45
CA ASP A 4 19.55 10.56 1.87
C ASP A 4 19.60 9.43 2.91
N THR A 5 19.38 9.72 4.20
CA THR A 5 19.62 8.72 5.25
C THR A 5 18.45 7.76 5.46
N TYR A 6 17.21 8.15 5.12
CA TYR A 6 16.02 7.37 5.43
C TYR A 6 15.07 7.21 4.24
N PRO A 7 14.47 6.02 4.05
CA PRO A 7 13.36 5.84 3.10
C PRO A 7 12.20 6.78 3.40
N SER A 8 11.48 7.20 2.35
CA SER A 8 10.28 8.04 2.51
C SER A 8 9.14 7.24 3.14
N VAL A 9 8.22 7.96 3.79
CA VAL A 9 7.03 7.38 4.43
C VAL A 9 5.78 8.02 3.82
N PHE A 10 4.86 7.16 3.40
CA PHE A 10 3.61 7.53 2.76
C PHE A 10 2.42 7.05 3.57
N PHE A 11 1.34 7.83 3.58
CA PHE A 11 0.04 7.46 4.15
C PHE A 11 -1.01 7.43 3.04
N CYS A 12 -1.82 6.38 3.05
CA CYS A 12 -2.83 6.13 2.04
C CYS A 12 -4.15 5.75 2.72
N PRO A 13 -5.15 6.65 2.74
CA PRO A 13 -6.51 6.29 3.09
C PRO A 13 -7.04 5.22 2.14
N MET A 14 -7.64 4.19 2.73
CA MET A 14 -8.45 3.19 2.05
C MET A 14 -9.87 3.76 1.86
N GLY A 15 -10.61 3.25 0.87
CA GLY A 15 -11.99 3.70 0.58
C GLY A 15 -12.96 3.56 1.77
N ASP A 16 -14.12 4.22 1.65
CA ASP A 16 -15.17 4.21 2.68
C ASP A 16 -16.08 2.97 2.56
N ASN A 17 -15.99 2.10 3.57
CA ASN A 17 -16.97 1.22 4.25
C ASN A 17 -18.23 0.61 3.61
N GLU A 18 -18.55 0.79 2.33
CA GLU A 18 -19.66 0.02 1.68
C GLU A 18 -19.16 -1.08 0.74
N MET A 19 -17.86 -1.10 0.41
CA MET A 19 -17.29 -2.11 -0.47
C MET A 19 -16.37 -3.08 0.29
N ILE A 20 -16.72 -4.36 0.22
CA ILE A 20 -15.93 -5.52 0.72
C ILE A 20 -14.52 -5.57 0.07
N THR A 21 -14.26 -4.75 -0.95
CA THR A 21 -13.02 -4.70 -1.73
C THR A 21 -11.95 -3.76 -1.17
N ASP A 22 -12.23 -2.96 -0.13
CA ASP A 22 -11.24 -2.10 0.54
C ASP A 22 -10.36 -2.90 1.51
N THR A 23 -9.78 -3.98 1.00
CA THR A 23 -8.62 -4.63 1.60
C THR A 23 -7.43 -4.33 0.70
N VAL A 24 -6.24 -4.16 1.28
CA VAL A 24 -5.04 -4.46 0.48
C VAL A 24 -5.26 -5.92 0.07
N ASN A 25 -5.57 -6.18 -1.20
CA ASN A 25 -5.94 -7.51 -1.67
C ASN A 25 -4.74 -8.44 -1.44
N ILE A 26 -4.72 -9.09 -0.28
CA ILE A 26 -3.68 -10.03 0.13
C ILE A 26 -4.08 -11.44 -0.30
N LYS A 27 -5.35 -11.68 -0.64
CA LYS A 27 -5.85 -12.98 -1.12
C LYS A 27 -6.99 -12.83 -2.10
N TYR A 28 -6.80 -13.30 -3.34
CA TYR A 28 -7.88 -13.49 -4.30
C TYR A 28 -8.72 -14.71 -3.93
N SER A 29 -10.03 -14.64 -4.20
CA SER A 29 -10.85 -15.86 -4.32
C SER A 29 -10.36 -16.67 -5.52
N ASN A 30 -10.41 -18.01 -5.44
CA ASN A 30 -9.96 -18.93 -6.49
C ASN A 30 -10.51 -18.57 -7.89
N GLU A 31 -11.71 -18.02 -7.99
CA GLU A 31 -12.34 -17.67 -9.27
C GLU A 31 -11.77 -16.38 -9.91
N THR A 32 -11.32 -15.42 -9.09
CA THR A 32 -10.60 -14.21 -9.55
C THR A 32 -9.15 -14.54 -9.90
N PHE A 33 -8.57 -15.51 -9.17
CA PHE A 33 -7.24 -16.06 -9.41
C PHE A 33 -7.16 -16.84 -10.73
N GLU A 34 -8.13 -17.71 -11.08
CA GLU A 34 -8.09 -18.45 -12.35
C GLU A 34 -8.17 -17.53 -13.59
N LYS A 35 -8.87 -16.39 -13.51
CA LYS A 35 -8.84 -15.36 -14.57
C LYS A 35 -7.51 -14.60 -14.64
N ALA A 36 -6.88 -14.36 -13.49
CA ALA A 36 -5.55 -13.75 -13.41
C ALA A 36 -4.43 -14.72 -13.83
N LYS A 37 -4.63 -16.03 -13.62
CA LYS A 37 -3.68 -17.11 -13.91
C LYS A 37 -3.40 -17.28 -15.41
N ASP A 38 -4.38 -17.06 -16.28
CA ASP A 38 -4.14 -17.09 -17.73
C ASP A 38 -3.33 -15.89 -18.22
N TYR A 39 -3.52 -14.71 -17.61
CA TYR A 39 -2.73 -13.50 -17.91
C TYR A 39 -1.31 -13.58 -17.34
N PHE A 40 -1.18 -14.10 -16.12
CA PHE A 40 0.12 -14.31 -15.50
C PHE A 40 0.88 -15.43 -16.16
N LYS A 41 0.27 -16.54 -16.60
CA LYS A 41 0.94 -17.63 -17.33
C LYS A 41 1.85 -17.15 -18.46
N ASP A 42 1.40 -16.18 -19.25
CA ASP A 42 2.15 -15.66 -20.40
C ASP A 42 3.33 -14.75 -20.00
N ASN A 43 3.39 -14.30 -18.74
CA ASN A 43 4.43 -13.41 -18.20
C ASN A 43 5.00 -13.89 -16.85
N GLU A 44 4.67 -15.10 -16.42
CA GLU A 44 4.79 -15.56 -15.01
C GLU A 44 6.25 -15.62 -14.63
N GLU A 45 7.03 -16.26 -15.48
CA GLU A 45 8.47 -16.41 -15.33
C GLU A 45 9.18 -15.05 -15.33
N LYS A 46 8.70 -14.09 -16.14
CA LYS A 46 9.25 -12.73 -16.20
C LYS A 46 8.93 -11.96 -14.92
N LEU A 47 7.73 -12.10 -14.37
CA LEU A 47 7.30 -11.41 -13.15
C LEU A 47 7.92 -12.05 -11.91
N ILE A 48 7.98 -13.38 -11.81
CA ILE A 48 8.66 -14.14 -10.76
C ILE A 48 10.15 -13.79 -10.75
N ASN A 49 10.82 -13.80 -11.90
CA ASN A 49 12.25 -13.49 -11.98
C ASN A 49 12.54 -12.00 -11.74
N LYS A 50 11.70 -11.10 -12.25
CA LYS A 50 11.86 -9.64 -12.05
C LYS A 50 11.55 -9.22 -10.62
N TYR A 51 10.60 -9.86 -9.95
CA TYR A 51 10.07 -9.43 -8.65
C TYR A 51 10.41 -10.36 -7.49
N LYS A 52 11.10 -11.47 -7.74
CA LYS A 52 11.55 -12.44 -6.73
C LYS A 52 10.41 -12.92 -5.81
N VAL A 53 9.25 -13.21 -6.40
CA VAL A 53 8.07 -13.74 -5.69
C VAL A 53 7.87 -15.21 -6.04
N SER A 54 7.43 -16.03 -5.08
CA SER A 54 7.19 -17.47 -5.29
C SER A 54 5.94 -17.75 -6.12
N SER A 55 4.93 -16.88 -6.05
CA SER A 55 3.74 -16.94 -6.91
C SER A 55 3.12 -15.55 -7.10
N VAL A 56 2.37 -15.34 -8.18
CA VAL A 56 1.71 -14.05 -8.43
C VAL A 56 0.48 -13.83 -7.52
N SER A 57 -0.10 -14.90 -6.96
CA SER A 57 -1.11 -14.85 -5.90
C SER A 57 -0.66 -14.14 -4.63
N GLU A 58 0.65 -13.99 -4.43
CA GLU A 58 1.25 -13.36 -3.25
C GLU A 58 1.59 -11.89 -3.48
N VAL A 59 1.39 -11.38 -4.71
CA VAL A 59 1.73 -10.00 -5.05
C VAL A 59 0.59 -9.08 -4.63
N SER A 60 0.79 -8.39 -3.52
CA SER A 60 -0.08 -7.27 -3.11
C SER A 60 0.19 -6.05 -3.97
N PHE A 61 -0.86 -5.38 -4.46
CA PHE A 61 -0.73 -4.12 -5.18
C PHE A 61 -1.84 -3.14 -4.81
N TRP A 62 -1.61 -1.87 -5.09
CA TRP A 62 -2.54 -0.79 -4.83
C TRP A 62 -2.56 0.21 -5.99
N GLY A 63 -3.75 0.71 -6.29
CA GLY A 63 -4.00 1.67 -7.37
C GLY A 63 -4.34 3.05 -6.80
N THR A 64 -3.93 4.10 -7.51
CA THR A 64 -4.33 5.48 -7.24
C THR A 64 -4.67 6.21 -8.54
N THR A 65 -5.39 7.31 -8.42
CA THR A 65 -5.82 8.10 -9.57
C THR A 65 -4.70 9.01 -10.05
N GLU A 66 -4.80 9.48 -11.30
CA GLU A 66 -3.86 10.44 -11.90
C GLU A 66 -3.68 11.73 -11.10
N GLY A 67 -4.68 12.11 -10.28
CA GLY A 67 -4.57 13.25 -9.37
C GLY A 67 -3.45 13.11 -8.33
N MET A 68 -2.95 11.90 -8.08
CA MET A 68 -1.86 11.61 -7.14
C MET A 68 -0.49 11.46 -7.82
N ARG A 69 -0.37 11.80 -9.12
CA ARG A 69 0.87 11.61 -9.91
C ARG A 69 2.11 12.23 -9.29
N SER A 70 2.01 13.44 -8.72
CA SER A 70 3.16 14.09 -8.07
C SER A 70 3.71 13.22 -6.94
N VAL A 71 2.86 12.84 -5.98
CA VAL A 71 3.26 12.02 -4.82
C VAL A 71 3.69 10.62 -5.24
N TRP A 72 2.97 9.98 -6.16
CA TRP A 72 3.32 8.65 -6.68
C TRP A 72 4.68 8.66 -7.40
N SER A 73 5.01 9.72 -8.13
CA SER A 73 6.29 9.83 -8.84
C SER A 73 7.48 9.87 -7.88
N GLU A 74 7.30 10.41 -6.68
CA GLU A 74 8.32 10.51 -5.65
C GLU A 74 8.59 9.19 -4.91
N MET A 75 7.69 8.21 -5.00
CA MET A 75 7.86 6.90 -4.38
C MET A 75 9.02 6.13 -5.02
N LYS A 76 9.84 5.50 -4.17
CA LYS A 76 10.95 4.63 -4.55
C LYS A 76 10.76 3.25 -3.95
N THR A 77 11.46 2.27 -4.51
CA THR A 77 11.56 0.94 -3.90
C THR A 77 12.07 1.06 -2.46
N ASP A 78 11.51 0.24 -1.56
CA ASP A 78 11.77 0.22 -0.11
C ASP A 78 11.25 1.41 0.71
N ASP A 79 10.58 2.39 0.09
CA ASP A 79 9.80 3.37 0.83
C ASP A 79 8.65 2.70 1.59
N LEU A 80 8.31 3.23 2.77
CA LEU A 80 7.24 2.70 3.61
C LEU A 80 5.91 3.34 3.24
N ILE A 81 4.85 2.53 3.21
CA ILE A 81 3.48 3.00 3.06
C ILE A 81 2.60 2.43 4.18
N PHE A 82 1.76 3.27 4.77
CA PHE A 82 0.75 2.88 5.74
C PHE A 82 -0.64 3.14 5.20
N PHE A 83 -1.52 2.17 5.36
CA PHE A 83 -2.91 2.25 4.94
C PHE A 83 -3.80 2.55 6.14
N THR A 84 -4.65 3.58 6.02
CA THR A 84 -5.61 3.95 7.06
C THR A 84 -7.03 3.68 6.61
N LYS A 85 -7.86 3.14 7.51
CA LYS A 85 -9.29 2.92 7.28
C LYS A 85 -10.12 3.80 8.21
N ASN A 86 -11.19 4.38 7.67
CA ASN A 86 -12.03 5.31 8.40
C ASN A 86 -12.59 4.65 9.69
N GLY A 87 -12.44 5.35 10.82
CA GLY A 87 -12.82 4.85 12.15
C GLY A 87 -11.91 3.77 12.75
N MET A 88 -10.97 3.18 12.00
CA MET A 88 -10.09 2.09 12.46
C MET A 88 -8.63 2.53 12.66
N GLY A 89 -8.23 3.69 12.12
CA GLY A 89 -6.84 4.12 12.10
C GLY A 89 -6.02 3.37 11.06
N PHE A 90 -4.73 3.19 11.31
CA PHE A 90 -3.82 2.49 10.43
C PHE A 90 -3.93 0.98 10.63
N VAL A 91 -4.21 0.28 9.52
CA VAL A 91 -4.56 -1.14 9.49
C VAL A 91 -3.55 -2.01 8.75
N TYR A 92 -2.78 -1.43 7.82
CA TYR A 92 -1.67 -2.12 7.15
C TYR A 92 -0.44 -1.23 7.04
N MET A 93 0.73 -1.85 7.03
CA MET A 93 1.96 -1.24 6.55
C MET A 93 2.65 -2.16 5.55
N ALA A 94 3.39 -1.59 4.61
CA ALA A 94 4.14 -2.32 3.61
C ALA A 94 5.32 -1.49 3.11
N LYS A 95 6.18 -2.11 2.31
CA LYS A 95 7.19 -1.43 1.50
C LYS A 95 6.76 -1.39 0.04
N ILE A 96 7.06 -0.29 -0.63
CA ILE A 96 6.93 -0.18 -2.07
C ILE A 96 7.96 -1.10 -2.73
N SER A 97 7.51 -1.94 -3.64
CA SER A 97 8.38 -2.79 -4.44
C SER A 97 8.61 -2.18 -5.82
N ASN A 98 7.54 -1.99 -6.59
CA ASN A 98 7.60 -1.49 -7.96
C ASN A 98 6.42 -0.57 -8.27
N LYS A 99 6.52 0.15 -9.39
CA LYS A 99 5.52 1.11 -9.88
C LYS A 99 5.20 0.82 -11.35
N PHE A 100 3.94 1.02 -11.72
CA PHE A 100 3.39 0.79 -13.05
C PHE A 100 2.48 1.95 -13.45
N GLU A 101 2.50 2.33 -14.72
CA GLU A 101 1.62 3.36 -15.28
C GLU A 101 1.24 3.01 -16.72
N ARG A 102 0.29 3.75 -17.29
CA ARG A 102 -0.15 3.62 -18.70
C ARG A 102 -0.65 2.20 -18.99
N GLU A 103 -0.22 1.60 -20.10
CA GLU A 103 -0.68 0.28 -20.58
C GLU A 103 -0.59 -0.81 -19.51
N GLU A 104 0.47 -0.83 -18.69
CA GLU A 104 0.61 -1.80 -17.61
C GLU A 104 -0.44 -1.59 -16.51
N ALA A 105 -0.72 -0.33 -16.14
CA ALA A 105 -1.75 0.00 -15.15
C ALA A 105 -3.17 -0.26 -15.68
N GLU A 106 -3.43 0.05 -16.96
CA GLU A 106 -4.71 -0.25 -17.63
C GLU A 106 -5.01 -1.75 -17.65
N LEU A 107 -3.98 -2.55 -17.92
CA LEU A 107 -4.07 -4.00 -17.94
C LEU A 107 -4.36 -4.58 -16.55
N LEU A 108 -3.70 -4.05 -15.51
CA LEU A 108 -4.03 -4.40 -14.12
C LEU A 108 -5.45 -3.95 -13.75
N ASN A 109 -5.86 -2.74 -14.13
CA ASN A 109 -7.23 -2.24 -13.89
C ASN A 109 -8.30 -3.12 -14.50
N LYS A 110 -8.14 -3.47 -15.78
CA LYS A 110 -9.07 -4.33 -16.50
C LYS A 110 -9.26 -5.67 -15.80
N ASN A 111 -8.17 -6.26 -15.32
CA ASN A 111 -8.18 -7.62 -14.79
C ASN A 111 -8.62 -7.68 -13.31
N PHE A 112 -8.28 -6.66 -12.50
CA PHE A 112 -8.44 -6.72 -11.05
C PHE A 112 -9.50 -5.78 -10.46
N TRP A 113 -9.75 -4.62 -11.07
CA TRP A 113 -10.68 -3.62 -10.52
C TRP A 113 -11.96 -3.45 -11.36
N ASN A 114 -11.87 -3.59 -12.69
CA ASN A 114 -12.99 -3.34 -13.61
C ASN A 114 -13.96 -4.52 -13.82
N ASN A 115 -13.72 -5.66 -13.19
CA ASN A 115 -14.61 -6.82 -13.32
C ASN A 115 -15.83 -6.78 -12.39
N ASN A 116 -15.94 -5.81 -11.47
CA ASN A 116 -16.94 -5.91 -10.38
C ASN A 116 -17.62 -4.64 -9.86
N SER A 117 -17.58 -3.47 -10.53
CA SER A 117 -18.26 -2.31 -9.94
C SER A 117 -18.88 -1.32 -10.93
N ASN A 118 -19.97 -0.71 -10.48
CA ASN A 118 -20.77 0.36 -11.09
C ASN A 118 -19.99 1.68 -11.32
N HIS A 119 -18.66 1.65 -11.37
CA HIS A 119 -17.79 2.81 -11.54
C HIS A 119 -16.93 2.64 -12.79
N LYS A 120 -17.58 2.72 -13.97
CA LYS A 120 -16.91 2.67 -15.28
C LYS A 120 -15.86 3.78 -15.49
N ASP A 121 -15.81 4.77 -14.59
CA ASP A 121 -15.00 5.98 -14.74
C ASP A 121 -13.79 6.06 -13.79
N LEU A 122 -13.59 5.09 -12.88
CA LEU A 122 -12.40 5.08 -12.01
C LEU A 122 -11.26 4.31 -12.69
N SER A 123 -10.40 5.02 -13.42
CA SER A 123 -9.13 4.47 -13.88
C SER A 123 -8.04 4.68 -12.83
N TRP A 124 -7.56 3.58 -12.21
CA TRP A 124 -6.37 3.63 -11.37
C TRP A 124 -5.12 3.66 -12.27
N GLY A 125 -4.88 4.79 -12.94
CA GLY A 125 -3.79 4.95 -13.93
C GLY A 125 -2.38 4.81 -13.34
N LEU A 126 -2.26 4.82 -12.01
CA LEU A 126 -1.02 4.74 -11.27
C LEU A 126 -1.09 3.57 -10.28
N VAL A 127 -0.27 2.55 -10.51
CA VAL A 127 -0.27 1.32 -9.68
C VAL A 127 1.10 1.12 -9.06
N PHE A 128 1.15 0.52 -7.88
CA PHE A 128 2.39 0.08 -7.26
C PHE A 128 2.21 -1.25 -6.53
N THR A 129 3.25 -2.07 -6.52
CA THR A 129 3.28 -3.34 -5.79
C THR A 129 3.92 -3.18 -4.43
N LEU A 130 3.52 -4.05 -3.52
CA LEU A 130 3.87 -4.05 -2.11
C LEU A 130 4.63 -5.31 -1.76
N LYS A 131 5.59 -5.18 -0.83
CA LYS A 131 6.28 -6.30 -0.18
C LYS A 131 6.31 -6.05 1.34
N ASP A 132 6.64 -7.10 2.10
CA ASP A 132 6.66 -7.05 3.58
C ASP A 132 5.34 -6.52 4.17
N VAL A 133 4.20 -6.91 3.58
CA VAL A 133 2.89 -6.43 4.04
C VAL A 133 2.61 -6.99 5.44
N ARG A 134 2.17 -6.12 6.35
CA ARG A 134 1.84 -6.47 7.74
C ARG A 134 0.53 -5.84 8.13
N GLN A 135 -0.25 -6.58 8.91
CA GLN A 135 -1.40 -6.01 9.58
C GLN A 135 -0.91 -5.24 10.80
N ILE A 136 -1.47 -4.06 11.00
CA ILE A 136 -1.15 -3.21 12.13
C ILE A 136 -2.41 -2.70 12.81
N LYS A 137 -2.29 -2.30 14.07
CA LYS A 137 -3.39 -1.71 14.84
C LYS A 137 -2.92 -0.44 15.54
N ILE A 138 -2.72 0.63 14.76
CA ILE A 138 -2.24 1.92 15.26
C ILE A 138 -3.31 2.97 15.03
N SER A 139 -3.78 3.63 16.09
CA SER A 139 -4.77 4.69 15.93
C SER A 139 -4.20 5.90 15.19
N THR A 140 -5.06 6.68 14.53
CA THR A 140 -4.66 7.95 13.89
C THR A 140 -3.98 8.89 14.87
N ASN A 141 -4.40 8.87 16.15
CA ASN A 141 -3.82 9.69 17.21
C ASN A 141 -2.39 9.28 17.53
N GLU A 142 -2.12 7.98 17.69
CA GLU A 142 -0.78 7.46 17.96
C GLU A 142 0.17 7.77 16.80
N MET A 143 -0.25 7.51 15.56
CA MET A 143 0.56 7.84 14.38
C MET A 143 0.79 9.35 14.25
N SER A 144 -0.21 10.17 14.55
CA SER A 144 -0.04 11.64 14.56
C SER A 144 1.00 12.09 15.58
N LEU A 145 1.04 11.49 16.77
CA LEU A 145 2.04 11.79 17.78
C LEU A 145 3.45 11.38 17.32
N ILE A 146 3.60 10.19 16.72
CA ILE A 146 4.88 9.70 16.16
C ILE A 146 5.47 10.70 15.14
N ASN A 147 4.61 11.30 14.32
CA ASN A 147 5.05 12.22 13.26
C ASN A 147 5.12 13.69 13.70
N GLY A 148 4.71 14.01 14.93
CA GLY A 148 4.62 15.40 15.41
C GLY A 148 3.46 16.22 14.82
N TYR A 149 2.36 15.57 14.41
CA TYR A 149 1.09 16.22 14.09
C TYR A 149 0.25 16.46 15.35
N GLY A 150 -0.72 17.38 15.25
CA GLY A 150 -1.77 17.52 16.27
C GLY A 150 -2.71 16.31 16.29
N LYS A 151 -3.32 16.02 17.44
CA LYS A 151 -4.21 14.88 17.70
C LYS A 151 -5.47 14.76 16.82
N ARG A 152 -5.73 15.72 15.93
CA ARG A 152 -6.91 15.74 15.04
C ARG A 152 -6.54 15.86 13.57
N TYR A 153 -5.29 15.55 13.22
CA TYR A 153 -4.87 15.60 11.83
C TYR A 153 -5.54 14.49 11.02
N ILE A 154 -6.09 14.87 9.86
CA ILE A 154 -6.78 13.95 8.94
C ILE A 154 -5.89 13.81 7.70
N TYR A 155 -5.40 12.60 7.45
CA TYR A 155 -4.67 12.26 6.24
C TYR A 155 -5.65 12.13 5.07
N ARG A 156 -5.39 12.85 3.96
CA ARG A 156 -6.25 12.85 2.77
C ARG A 156 -5.44 12.47 1.54
N GLY A 157 -5.98 11.54 0.75
CA GLY A 157 -5.33 11.04 -0.46
C GLY A 157 -3.99 10.38 -0.16
N LEU A 158 -3.23 10.08 -1.23
CA LEU A 158 -1.88 9.59 -1.09
C LEU A 158 -0.98 10.73 -0.61
N PHE A 159 -0.39 10.56 0.57
CA PHE A 159 0.31 11.63 1.27
C PHE A 159 1.73 11.21 1.61
N LYS A 160 2.73 12.06 1.36
CA LYS A 160 4.13 11.86 1.76
C LYS A 160 4.46 12.70 2.99
N LEU A 161 5.15 12.12 3.98
CA LEU A 161 5.69 12.90 5.08
C LEU A 161 6.77 13.87 4.59
N ASP A 162 6.69 15.14 5.03
CA ASP A 162 7.79 16.09 4.82
C ASP A 162 9.03 15.74 5.65
N GLU A 163 10.16 16.38 5.33
CA GLU A 163 11.47 16.09 5.93
C GLU A 163 11.45 16.15 7.47
N LYS A 164 10.83 17.17 8.06
CA LYS A 164 10.76 17.31 9.53
C LYS A 164 10.01 16.15 10.16
N ARG A 165 8.89 15.76 9.56
CA ARG A 165 8.03 14.68 10.07
C ARG A 165 8.62 13.31 9.81
N LEU A 166 9.35 13.16 8.70
CA LEU A 166 10.08 11.97 8.36
C LEU A 166 11.17 11.68 9.40
N ILE A 167 11.93 12.71 9.83
CA ILE A 167 12.92 12.57 10.90
C ILE A 167 12.23 12.11 12.20
N ASN A 168 11.16 12.79 12.63
CA ASN A 168 10.42 12.39 13.83
C ASN A 168 9.94 10.93 13.76
N PHE A 169 9.43 10.52 12.60
CA PHE A 169 9.00 9.15 12.37
C PHE A 169 10.16 8.17 12.57
N TRP A 170 11.31 8.39 11.94
CA TRP A 170 12.44 7.45 12.03
C TRP A 170 13.13 7.44 13.40
N GLU A 171 13.04 8.52 14.16
CA GLU A 171 13.53 8.56 15.55
C GLU A 171 12.57 7.86 16.53
N SER A 172 11.26 7.88 16.25
CA SER A 172 10.23 7.43 17.21
C SER A 172 9.62 6.08 16.87
N PHE A 173 9.37 5.81 15.59
CA PHE A 173 8.66 4.62 15.14
C PHE A 173 9.40 3.32 15.44
N PRO A 174 10.73 3.18 15.29
CA PRO A 174 11.43 1.95 15.68
C PRO A 174 11.28 1.63 17.17
N ILE A 175 11.34 2.65 18.04
CA ILE A 175 11.13 2.49 19.48
C ILE A 175 9.67 2.09 19.76
N TYR A 176 8.71 2.78 19.13
CA TYR A 176 7.30 2.45 19.24
C TYR A 176 7.01 1.01 18.79
N TYR A 177 7.56 0.60 17.65
CA TYR A 177 7.45 -0.75 17.10
C TYR A 177 7.98 -1.79 18.09
N PHE A 178 9.17 -1.55 18.65
CA PHE A 178 9.77 -2.45 19.63
C PHE A 178 8.96 -2.57 20.93
N LEU A 179 8.36 -1.47 21.39
CA LEU A 179 7.60 -1.43 22.64
C LEU A 179 6.15 -1.92 22.51
N ASN A 180 5.61 -2.04 21.30
CA ASN A 180 4.22 -2.44 21.04
C ASN A 180 4.13 -3.60 20.03
N PRO A 181 4.86 -4.71 20.23
CA PRO A 181 4.90 -5.81 19.26
C PRO A 181 3.52 -6.41 18.98
N GLU A 182 2.60 -6.37 19.95
CA GLU A 182 1.21 -6.85 19.82
C GLU A 182 0.36 -6.05 18.82
N LYS A 183 0.87 -4.92 18.32
CA LYS A 183 0.22 -4.11 17.29
C LYS A 183 0.68 -4.45 15.87
N PHE A 184 1.58 -5.43 15.69
CA PHE A 184 2.20 -5.75 14.41
C PHE A 184 2.15 -7.25 14.15
N ASP A 185 1.19 -7.68 13.33
CA ASP A 185 1.05 -9.07 12.93
C ASP A 185 1.60 -9.26 11.51
N LYS A 186 2.34 -10.36 11.28
CA LYS A 186 2.57 -10.80 9.91
C LYS A 186 1.27 -11.42 9.40
N LEU A 187 0.96 -11.17 8.14
CA LEU A 187 -0.20 -11.78 7.50
C LEU A 187 -0.11 -13.31 7.43
N GLU A 188 1.11 -13.86 7.47
CA GLU A 188 1.38 -15.30 7.49
C GLU A 188 1.11 -15.97 8.85
N ASP A 189 1.10 -15.21 9.95
CA ASP A 189 0.97 -15.80 11.30
C ASP A 189 -0.50 -16.12 11.68
N ASN A 190 -1.47 -15.71 10.86
CA ASN A 190 -2.91 -15.84 11.11
C ASN A 190 -3.64 -16.71 10.06
N LEU A 191 -2.95 -17.67 9.45
CA LEU A 191 -3.49 -18.58 8.42
C LEU A 191 -3.13 -20.03 8.67
#